data_AF-A0A833YAH5-F1
#
_entry.id   AF-A0A833YAH5-F1
#
_cell.length_a   1.000
_cell.length_b   1.000
_cell.length_c   1.000
_cell.angle_alpha   90.00
_cell.angle_beta   90.00
_cell.angle_gamma   90.00
#
_symmetry.space_group_name_H-M   'P 1'
#
loop_
_entity.id
_entity.type
_entity.pdbx_description
1 polymer ?
#
loop_
_entity_poly.entity_id
_entity_poly.type
_entity_poly.pdbx_seq_one_letter_code
_entity_poly.pdbx_strand_id
1 'polypeptide(L)'
;MGDDDAYLCVREEQTVRVQPSRLKGRSHPVLESWDALEDMAWRLEDGVMQCSFRRNVTLPGAGNRFDLNASYYIFLASGAAEEGQIYRHSQQPLITYEKYDVTGHPEDVGGSHCPLLLKAHGALMLVAWVAAVSIGVIVARFFKPVLSHPVFGDAAWFQVHRALMLTTCVLTGIAFVLPFVYRGGWSRRAGCHPYLGCTVMTMAVLQPVLAGFRPPLHDPRRHLFNWTHWGIGTAARIIAVAAMFLGMDLPGLSLPGPWKTYTMLGFVAWHVGAEIVLEIHAYRLSRKVEILDDTRIQIIEPFTIADAEGHAFKKAVLAVYTCGNLTFLLIFLAAIYRL
;
A
#
# COMPACT_ATOMS: atom_id res chain seq x y z
N MET A 1 16.26 13.70 7.09
CA MET A 1 15.35 14.86 7.24
C MET A 1 15.34 15.24 8.69
N GLY A 2 15.56 16.51 8.98
CA GLY A 2 15.71 17.00 10.34
C GLY A 2 17.11 17.50 10.67
N ASP A 3 17.80 18.09 9.70
CA ASP A 3 18.76 19.15 10.02
C ASP A 3 18.59 20.22 8.95
N ASP A 4 17.39 20.81 8.94
CA ASP A 4 16.91 21.66 7.85
C ASP A 4 16.91 23.12 8.29
N ASP A 5 17.37 24.01 7.41
CA ASP A 5 17.22 25.46 7.53
C ASP A 5 15.76 25.83 7.18
N ALA A 6 15.04 26.48 8.10
CA ALA A 6 13.63 26.77 7.94
C ALA A 6 13.28 28.22 8.26
N TYR A 7 12.15 28.65 7.70
CA TYR A 7 11.54 29.95 7.93
C TYR A 7 10.09 29.75 8.31
N LEU A 8 9.70 30.30 9.44
CA LEU A 8 8.34 30.21 9.95
C LEU A 8 7.62 31.50 9.60
N CYS A 9 6.39 31.34 9.12
CA CYS A 9 5.44 32.40 8.84
C CYS A 9 4.22 32.08 9.72
N VAL A 10 4.14 32.72 10.88
CA VAL A 10 3.18 32.38 11.94
C VAL A 10 2.28 33.57 12.21
N ARG A 11 0.96 33.35 12.21
CA ARG A 11 0.00 34.38 12.59
C ARG A 11 -0.13 34.44 14.10
N GLU A 12 0.13 35.63 14.65
CA GLU A 12 -0.11 36.00 16.04
C GLU A 12 -1.17 37.10 16.04
N GLU A 13 -2.38 36.75 16.46
CA GLU A 13 -3.55 37.63 16.47
C GLU A 13 -3.85 38.28 15.10
N GLN A 14 -3.53 39.57 14.95
CA GLN A 14 -3.74 40.37 13.73
C GLN A 14 -2.44 40.60 12.93
N THR A 15 -1.33 40.02 13.37
CA THR A 15 -0.02 40.18 12.72
C THR A 15 0.54 38.84 12.28
N VAL A 16 1.46 38.87 11.32
CA VAL A 16 2.22 37.68 10.91
C VAL A 16 3.68 37.93 11.21
N ARG A 17 4.28 36.96 11.90
CA ARG A 17 5.69 36.98 12.29
C ARG A 17 6.48 36.05 11.38
N VAL A 18 7.52 36.60 10.76
CA VAL A 18 8.50 35.85 9.99
C VAL A 18 9.71 35.60 10.87
N GLN A 19 10.09 34.34 11.09
CA GLN A 19 11.20 33.99 11.96
C GLN A 19 12.08 32.91 11.36
N PRO A 20 13.42 33.06 11.40
CA PRO A 20 14.33 31.98 11.08
C PRO A 20 14.26 30.90 12.17
N SER A 21 14.34 29.65 11.75
CA SER A 21 14.38 28.51 12.66
C SER A 21 15.25 27.39 12.10
N ARG A 22 15.59 26.45 12.97
CA ARG A 22 16.27 25.21 12.59
C ARG A 22 15.42 24.01 12.98
N LEU A 23 15.31 23.05 12.07
CA LEU A 23 14.57 21.82 12.29
C LEU A 23 15.54 20.69 12.63
N LYS A 24 15.35 20.06 13.80
CA LYS A 24 16.12 18.87 14.20
C LYS A 24 15.22 17.64 14.30
N GLY A 25 15.49 16.63 13.48
CA GLY A 25 14.69 15.41 13.38
C GLY A 25 13.20 15.71 13.14
N ARG A 26 12.38 15.40 14.14
CA ARG A 26 10.93 15.63 14.17
C ARG A 26 10.47 16.33 15.45
N SER A 27 11.36 17.12 16.06
CA SER A 27 11.02 17.99 17.19
C SER A 27 10.33 19.27 16.71
N HIS A 28 9.86 20.09 17.65
CA HIS A 28 9.48 21.46 17.34
C HIS A 28 10.67 22.23 16.78
N PRO A 29 10.44 23.21 15.88
CA PRO A 29 11.50 24.10 15.39
C PRO A 29 12.15 24.84 16.55
N VAL A 30 13.46 25.00 16.47
CA VAL A 30 14.21 25.86 17.38
C VAL A 30 14.33 27.23 16.73
N LEU A 31 13.76 28.25 17.37
CA LEU A 31 13.86 29.63 16.89
C LEU A 31 15.31 30.12 17.02
N GLU A 32 15.79 30.82 16.00
CA GLU A 32 17.11 31.43 16.00
C GLU A 32 16.95 32.94 16.23
N SER A 33 17.76 33.52 17.12
CA SER A 33 17.69 34.95 17.48
C SER A 33 18.48 35.86 16.55
N TRP A 34 19.02 35.32 15.44
CA TRP A 34 19.83 36.08 14.50
C TRP A 34 18.96 36.98 13.62
N ASP A 35 19.24 38.29 13.65
CA ASP A 35 18.65 39.35 12.78
C ASP A 35 19.17 39.23 11.33
N ALA A 36 19.01 38.05 10.73
CA ALA A 36 19.50 37.75 9.37
C ALA A 36 18.49 38.11 8.27
N LEU A 37 17.28 38.51 8.65
CA LEU A 37 16.17 38.77 7.75
C LEU A 37 15.93 40.27 7.60
N GLU A 38 15.95 40.73 6.36
CA GLU A 38 15.67 42.12 5.97
C GLU A 38 14.38 42.17 5.14
N ASP A 39 13.80 43.37 4.98
CA ASP A 39 12.64 43.62 4.11
C ASP A 39 11.48 42.62 4.32
N MET A 40 11.22 42.25 5.57
CA MET A 40 10.13 41.34 5.91
C MET A 40 8.78 42.01 5.63
N ALA A 41 7.95 41.34 4.83
CA ALA A 41 6.59 41.76 4.57
C ALA A 41 5.65 40.54 4.60
N TRP A 42 4.38 40.80 4.85
CA TRP A 42 3.36 39.77 4.88
C TRP A 42 2.04 40.31 4.36
N ARG A 43 1.22 39.40 3.84
CA ARG A 43 -0.13 39.68 3.36
C ARG A 43 -1.06 38.54 3.74
N LEU A 44 -2.27 38.90 4.15
CA LEU A 44 -3.39 37.98 4.35
C LEU A 44 -4.44 38.32 3.29
N GLU A 45 -4.56 37.49 2.27
CA GLU A 45 -5.52 37.69 1.17
C GLU A 45 -6.12 36.35 0.75
N ASP A 46 -7.44 36.32 0.51
CA ASP A 46 -8.17 35.11 0.08
C ASP A 46 -7.95 33.88 0.98
N GLY A 47 -7.73 34.10 2.28
CA GLY A 47 -7.45 33.03 3.23
C GLY A 47 -6.04 32.44 3.14
N VAL A 48 -5.17 33.00 2.32
CA VAL A 48 -3.77 32.61 2.16
C VAL A 48 -2.87 33.60 2.91
N MET A 49 -1.91 33.03 3.65
CA MET A 49 -0.84 33.79 4.29
C MET A 49 0.38 33.81 3.37
N GLN A 50 0.78 35.00 2.97
CA GLN A 50 1.98 35.24 2.18
C GLN A 50 3.01 35.93 3.06
N CYS A 51 4.23 35.40 3.08
CA CYS A 51 5.37 36.00 3.76
C CYS A 51 6.51 36.17 2.75
N SER A 52 7.15 37.35 2.78
CA SER A 52 8.37 37.62 2.04
C SER A 52 9.44 38.18 2.98
N PHE A 53 10.69 37.88 2.68
CA PHE A 53 11.86 38.37 3.40
C PHE A 53 13.06 38.36 2.46
N ARG A 54 14.12 39.06 2.84
CA ARG A 54 15.43 39.00 2.20
C ARG A 54 16.46 38.49 3.19
N ARG A 55 17.46 37.77 2.68
CA ARG A 55 18.67 37.43 3.43
C ARG A 55 19.86 37.38 2.49
N ASN A 56 21.06 37.52 3.05
CA ASN A 56 22.28 37.26 2.30
C ASN A 56 22.38 35.80 1.87
N VAL A 57 22.90 35.56 0.66
CA VAL A 57 23.11 34.21 0.10
C VAL A 57 24.07 33.41 0.97
N THR A 58 25.19 34.04 1.32
CA THR A 58 26.22 33.49 2.21
C THR A 58 26.13 34.15 3.58
N LEU A 59 26.17 33.35 4.65
CA LEU A 59 26.12 33.84 6.04
C LEU A 59 27.41 33.47 6.79
N PRO A 60 28.51 34.22 6.61
CA PRO A 60 29.78 33.93 7.26
C PRO A 60 29.62 34.04 8.80
N GLY A 61 29.97 32.97 9.51
CA GLY A 61 29.85 32.88 10.98
C GLY A 61 28.56 32.23 11.49
N ALA A 62 27.54 32.04 10.63
CA ALA A 62 26.31 31.33 10.99
C ALA A 62 26.40 29.84 10.61
N GLY A 63 27.23 29.07 11.32
CA GLY A 63 27.50 27.65 11.02
C GLY A 63 26.29 26.71 11.05
N ASN A 64 25.12 27.20 11.47
CA ASN A 64 23.86 26.47 11.54
C ASN A 64 22.86 26.84 10.42
N ARG A 65 23.24 27.70 9.47
CA ARG A 65 22.39 28.16 8.36
C ARG A 65 22.92 27.63 7.04
N PHE A 66 22.02 27.41 6.08
CA PHE A 66 22.41 26.87 4.78
C PHE A 66 22.82 28.03 3.87
N ASP A 67 23.98 27.88 3.22
CA ASP A 67 24.43 28.75 2.13
C ASP A 67 23.48 28.58 0.93
N LEU A 68 22.93 29.66 0.39
CA LEU A 68 22.01 29.59 -0.73
C LEU A 68 22.69 29.48 -2.10
N ASN A 69 24.03 29.51 -2.17
CA ASN A 69 24.79 29.35 -3.40
C ASN A 69 24.89 27.88 -3.86
N ALA A 70 23.88 27.07 -3.53
CA ALA A 70 23.79 25.66 -3.85
C ALA A 70 22.32 25.24 -4.04
N SER A 71 22.09 24.10 -4.67
CA SER A 71 20.74 23.59 -4.90
C SER A 71 20.24 22.73 -3.74
N TYR A 72 18.99 22.95 -3.33
CA TYR A 72 18.36 22.26 -2.19
C TYR A 72 16.99 21.70 -2.55
N TYR A 73 16.58 20.65 -1.84
CA TYR A 73 15.17 20.29 -1.79
C TYR A 73 14.42 21.36 -1.00
N ILE A 74 13.33 21.86 -1.55
CA ILE A 74 12.50 22.86 -0.89
C ILE A 74 11.31 22.14 -0.26
N PHE A 75 11.05 22.46 1.00
CA PHE A 75 9.96 21.89 1.78
C PHE A 75 8.96 23.00 2.10
N LEU A 76 7.67 22.73 1.87
CA LEU A 76 6.58 23.61 2.27
C LEU A 76 5.60 22.85 3.14
N ALA A 77 5.29 23.38 4.31
CA ALA A 77 4.32 22.80 5.23
C ALA A 77 3.40 23.89 5.78
N SER A 78 2.14 23.53 5.99
CA SER A 78 1.13 24.39 6.62
C SER A 78 0.39 23.63 7.71
N GLY A 79 -0.02 24.35 8.76
CA GLY A 79 -0.66 23.77 9.93
C GLY A 79 -1.28 24.83 10.82
N ALA A 80 -1.99 24.38 11.85
CA ALA A 80 -2.58 25.27 12.84
C ALA A 80 -1.50 25.90 13.73
N ALA A 81 -1.76 27.12 14.16
CA ALA A 81 -1.00 27.81 15.20
C ALA A 81 -1.98 28.53 16.15
N GLU A 82 -1.67 28.54 17.43
CA GLU A 82 -2.47 29.19 18.49
C GLU A 82 -1.51 29.89 19.44
N GLU A 83 -1.77 31.16 19.75
CA GLU A 83 -0.92 31.98 20.63
C GLU A 83 0.58 31.95 20.24
N GLY A 84 0.88 31.97 18.93
CA GLY A 84 2.24 31.90 18.39
C GLY A 84 2.89 30.50 18.43
N GLN A 85 2.24 29.52 19.07
CA GLN A 85 2.70 28.13 19.08
C GLN A 85 2.19 27.39 17.85
N ILE A 86 3.12 26.85 17.06
CA ILE A 86 2.79 26.02 15.91
C ILE A 86 2.51 24.57 16.33
N TYR A 87 1.50 23.97 15.72
CA TYR A 87 1.19 22.56 15.86
C TYR A 87 1.65 21.75 14.66
N ARG A 88 1.63 20.42 14.82
CA ARG A 88 1.95 19.53 13.71
C ARG A 88 0.95 19.69 12.57
N HIS A 89 1.47 19.88 11.37
CA HIS A 89 0.73 19.77 10.13
C HIS A 89 0.00 18.40 9.99
N SER A 90 -1.19 18.41 9.38
CA SER A 90 -2.02 17.22 9.18
C SER A 90 -1.55 16.38 7.99
N GLN A 91 -1.09 17.04 6.92
CA GLN A 91 -0.55 16.43 5.70
C GLN A 91 0.98 16.32 5.78
N GLN A 92 1.64 15.51 4.96
CA GLN A 92 3.10 15.57 4.85
C GLN A 92 3.54 16.92 4.26
N PRO A 93 4.78 17.39 4.53
CA PRO A 93 5.31 18.54 3.80
C PRO A 93 5.30 18.26 2.29
N LEU A 94 5.03 19.29 1.49
CA LEU A 94 5.27 19.29 0.06
C LEU A 94 6.79 19.38 -0.14
N ILE A 95 7.35 18.46 -0.92
CA ILE A 95 8.79 18.40 -1.20
C ILE A 95 8.99 18.46 -2.71
N THR A 96 9.92 19.29 -3.17
CA THR A 96 10.29 19.37 -4.60
C THR A 96 10.79 18.02 -5.12
N TYR A 97 10.59 17.75 -6.42
CA TYR A 97 11.02 16.49 -7.03
C TYR A 97 12.54 16.34 -7.08
N GLU A 98 13.23 17.47 -7.26
CA GLU A 98 14.68 17.58 -7.31
C GLU A 98 15.16 18.78 -6.51
N LYS A 99 16.47 19.00 -6.55
CA LYS A 99 17.11 20.14 -5.89
C LYS A 99 17.05 21.36 -6.81
N TYR A 100 16.70 22.52 -6.25
CA TYR A 100 16.59 23.77 -6.98
C TYR A 100 17.53 24.82 -6.42
N ASP A 101 18.07 25.65 -7.31
CA ASP A 101 18.78 26.87 -6.95
C ASP A 101 17.75 27.96 -6.62
N VAL A 102 17.66 28.30 -5.34
CA VAL A 102 16.71 29.30 -4.84
C VAL A 102 17.08 30.74 -5.21
N THR A 103 18.29 30.96 -5.74
CA THR A 103 18.75 32.27 -6.23
C THR A 103 18.47 32.47 -7.72
N GLY A 104 18.01 31.41 -8.40
CA GLY A 104 17.64 31.44 -9.81
C GLY A 104 16.36 32.23 -10.10
N HIS A 105 15.88 32.13 -11.35
CA HIS A 105 14.65 32.77 -11.77
C HIS A 105 13.43 32.10 -11.10
N PRO A 106 12.42 32.86 -10.66
CA PRO A 106 11.20 32.27 -10.10
C PRO A 106 10.49 31.38 -11.11
N GLU A 107 10.25 30.13 -10.74
CA GLU A 107 9.53 29.15 -11.55
C GLU A 107 8.66 28.25 -10.66
N ASP A 108 7.63 27.63 -11.25
CA ASP A 108 6.88 26.59 -10.56
C ASP A 108 7.66 25.27 -10.66
N VAL A 109 8.33 24.93 -9.57
CA VAL A 109 9.20 23.75 -9.43
C VAL A 109 8.41 22.48 -9.11
N GLY A 110 7.12 22.60 -8.79
CA GLY A 110 6.28 21.49 -8.34
C GLY A 110 6.79 20.73 -7.12
N GLY A 111 6.07 19.68 -6.72
CA GLY A 111 6.47 18.80 -5.64
C GLY A 111 5.43 17.73 -5.34
N SER A 112 5.75 16.85 -4.41
CA SER A 112 4.83 15.81 -3.92
C SER A 112 4.82 15.75 -2.40
N HIS A 113 3.63 15.58 -1.83
CA HIS A 113 3.44 15.28 -0.41
C HIS A 113 3.77 13.81 -0.09
N CYS A 114 3.98 12.97 -1.10
CA CYS A 114 4.06 11.53 -0.95
C CYS A 114 5.50 11.05 -1.26
N PRO A 115 6.29 10.69 -0.24
CA PRO A 115 7.64 10.17 -0.45
C PRO A 115 7.64 8.91 -1.31
N LEU A 116 8.61 8.80 -2.23
CA LEU A 116 8.73 7.66 -3.14
C LEU A 116 8.72 6.30 -2.42
N LEU A 117 9.37 6.20 -1.25
CA LEU A 117 9.39 4.96 -0.45
C LEU A 117 7.99 4.55 0.03
N LEU A 118 7.12 5.51 0.34
CA LEU A 118 5.74 5.23 0.77
C LEU A 118 4.83 4.91 -0.43
N LYS A 119 5.06 5.53 -1.59
CA LYS A 119 4.42 5.12 -2.87
C LYS A 119 4.76 3.68 -3.20
N ALA A 120 6.05 3.33 -3.17
CA ALA A 120 6.54 1.98 -3.44
C ALA A 120 5.98 0.97 -2.44
N HIS A 121 5.93 1.31 -1.13
CA HIS A 121 5.28 0.47 -0.12
C HIS A 121 3.83 0.13 -0.48
N GLY A 122 3.01 1.16 -0.76
CA GLY A 122 1.61 0.97 -1.11
C GLY A 122 1.43 0.16 -2.39
N ALA A 123 2.20 0.48 -3.44
CA ALA A 123 2.15 -0.21 -4.72
C ALA A 123 2.51 -1.70 -4.61
N LEU A 124 3.62 -2.03 -3.94
CA LEU A 124 4.05 -3.41 -3.76
C LEU A 124 3.06 -4.22 -2.92
N MET A 125 2.48 -3.62 -1.87
CA MET A 125 1.43 -4.28 -1.07
C MET A 125 0.17 -4.56 -1.91
N LEU A 126 -0.25 -3.63 -2.76
CA LEU A 126 -1.40 -3.86 -3.65
C LEU A 126 -1.11 -4.97 -4.67
N VAL A 127 0.07 -4.97 -5.31
CA VAL A 127 0.45 -6.04 -6.24
C VAL A 127 0.45 -7.40 -5.54
N ALA A 128 1.02 -7.47 -4.34
CA ALA A 128 1.10 -8.70 -3.56
C ALA A 128 -0.27 -9.22 -3.13
N TRP A 129 -1.16 -8.35 -2.63
CA TRP A 129 -2.39 -8.76 -1.96
C TRP A 129 -3.65 -8.66 -2.82
N VAL A 130 -3.77 -7.66 -3.71
CA VAL A 130 -4.93 -7.52 -4.61
C VAL A 130 -4.82 -8.49 -5.78
N ALA A 131 -3.63 -8.67 -6.34
CA ALA A 131 -3.41 -9.58 -7.47
C ALA A 131 -2.89 -10.96 -7.03
N ALA A 132 -1.65 -11.04 -6.55
CA ALA A 132 -0.98 -12.34 -6.40
C ALA A 132 -1.67 -13.28 -5.38
N VAL A 133 -2.02 -12.79 -4.19
CA VAL A 133 -2.75 -13.58 -3.18
C VAL A 133 -4.12 -14.00 -3.69
N SER A 134 -4.90 -13.05 -4.20
CA SER A 134 -6.29 -13.32 -4.61
C SER A 134 -6.36 -14.36 -5.73
N ILE A 135 -5.53 -14.21 -6.77
CA ILE A 135 -5.42 -15.19 -7.87
C ILE A 135 -4.91 -16.52 -7.35
N GLY A 136 -3.83 -16.52 -6.55
CA GLY A 136 -3.22 -17.75 -6.06
C GLY A 136 -4.16 -18.58 -5.18
N VAL A 137 -5.03 -17.93 -4.39
CA VAL A 137 -6.02 -18.62 -3.55
C VAL A 137 -7.19 -19.15 -4.37
N ILE A 138 -7.72 -18.37 -5.32
CA ILE A 138 -8.77 -18.85 -6.23
C ILE A 138 -8.29 -20.08 -6.99
N VAL A 139 -7.08 -20.04 -7.55
CA VAL A 139 -6.48 -21.17 -8.27
C VAL A 139 -6.34 -22.40 -7.37
N ALA A 140 -5.78 -22.24 -6.17
CA ALA A 140 -5.59 -23.35 -5.25
C ALA A 140 -6.90 -23.96 -4.73
N ARG A 141 -7.98 -23.18 -4.63
CA ARG A 141 -9.28 -23.66 -4.12
C ARG A 141 -10.13 -24.32 -5.19
N PHE A 142 -10.27 -23.70 -6.36
CA PHE A 142 -11.30 -24.09 -7.34
C PHE A 142 -10.77 -24.72 -8.63
N PHE A 143 -9.49 -24.54 -8.94
CA PHE A 143 -8.91 -24.89 -10.24
C PHE A 143 -8.05 -26.14 -10.25
N LYS A 144 -8.00 -26.90 -9.14
CA LYS A 144 -7.26 -28.17 -9.11
C LYS A 144 -7.64 -29.15 -10.22
N PRO A 145 -8.94 -29.38 -10.53
CA PRO A 145 -9.34 -30.31 -11.61
C PRO A 145 -8.96 -29.80 -13.00
N VAL A 146 -9.02 -28.48 -13.21
CA VAL A 146 -8.78 -27.81 -14.50
C VAL A 146 -7.28 -27.71 -14.82
N LEU A 147 -6.46 -27.51 -13.80
CA LEU A 147 -5.00 -27.32 -13.89
C LEU A 147 -4.26 -28.49 -13.21
N SER A 148 -4.72 -29.71 -13.49
CA SER A 148 -4.17 -30.96 -12.95
C SER A 148 -2.95 -31.48 -13.71
N HIS A 149 -2.72 -30.99 -14.94
CA HIS A 149 -1.58 -31.41 -15.76
C HIS A 149 -0.24 -31.13 -15.05
N PRO A 150 0.74 -32.03 -15.16
CA PRO A 150 2.01 -31.90 -14.46
C PRO A 150 2.87 -30.79 -15.09
N VAL A 151 3.45 -29.96 -14.23
CA VAL A 151 4.41 -28.89 -14.55
C VAL A 151 5.53 -28.97 -13.50
N PHE A 152 6.77 -29.18 -13.95
CA PHE A 152 7.93 -29.38 -13.07
C PHE A 152 7.71 -30.44 -11.97
N GLY A 153 7.03 -31.55 -12.29
CA GLY A 153 6.82 -32.69 -11.40
C GLY A 153 5.61 -32.60 -10.44
N ASP A 154 4.93 -31.45 -10.35
CA ASP A 154 3.70 -31.28 -9.57
C ASP A 154 2.55 -30.79 -10.47
N ALA A 155 1.30 -30.85 -9.99
CA ALA A 155 0.16 -30.29 -10.73
C ALA A 155 0.29 -28.77 -10.97
N ALA A 156 -0.10 -28.29 -12.15
CA ALA A 156 0.02 -26.89 -12.55
C ALA A 156 -0.62 -25.91 -11.56
N TRP A 157 -1.78 -26.22 -11.00
CA TRP A 157 -2.43 -25.36 -9.98
C TRP A 157 -1.52 -25.14 -8.76
N PHE A 158 -0.76 -26.16 -8.36
CA PHE A 158 0.12 -26.12 -7.20
C PHE A 158 1.33 -25.25 -7.50
N GLN A 159 1.90 -25.35 -8.71
CA GLN A 159 2.99 -24.49 -9.16
C GLN A 159 2.56 -23.02 -9.23
N VAL A 160 1.40 -22.74 -9.83
CA VAL A 160 0.86 -21.38 -9.92
C VAL A 160 0.63 -20.80 -8.53
N HIS A 161 -0.01 -21.55 -7.64
CA HIS A 161 -0.20 -21.12 -6.25
C HIS A 161 1.14 -20.85 -5.56
N ARG A 162 2.09 -21.79 -5.63
CA ARG A 162 3.40 -21.67 -5.00
C ARG A 162 4.17 -20.45 -5.51
N ALA A 163 4.23 -20.26 -6.83
CA ALA A 163 4.90 -19.11 -7.44
C ALA A 163 4.29 -17.77 -6.99
N LEU A 164 2.95 -17.68 -6.98
CA LEU A 164 2.25 -16.48 -6.54
C LEU A 164 2.46 -16.21 -5.04
N MET A 165 2.37 -17.23 -4.17
CA MET A 165 2.58 -17.05 -2.72
C MET A 165 4.02 -16.69 -2.37
N LEU A 166 5.01 -17.27 -3.05
CA LEU A 166 6.42 -16.88 -2.88
C LEU A 166 6.67 -15.45 -3.35
N THR A 167 6.07 -15.06 -4.48
CA THR A 167 6.11 -13.68 -4.98
C THR A 167 5.48 -12.72 -3.96
N THR A 168 4.30 -13.05 -3.41
CA THR A 168 3.68 -12.29 -2.32
C THR A 168 4.60 -12.15 -1.12
N CYS A 169 5.25 -13.23 -0.69
CA CYS A 169 6.15 -13.19 0.47
C CYS A 169 7.33 -12.24 0.23
N VAL A 170 7.97 -12.29 -0.95
CA VAL A 170 9.08 -11.40 -1.32
C VAL A 170 8.62 -9.95 -1.42
N LEU A 171 7.54 -9.68 -2.15
CA LEU A 171 7.00 -8.33 -2.31
C LEU A 171 6.57 -7.72 -0.97
N THR A 172 5.89 -8.50 -0.12
CA THR A 172 5.50 -8.08 1.23
C THR A 172 6.75 -7.79 2.07
N GLY A 173 7.78 -8.64 1.99
CA GLY A 173 9.08 -8.47 2.64
C GLY A 173 9.73 -7.13 2.33
N ILE A 174 9.93 -6.86 1.04
CA ILE A 174 10.51 -5.61 0.55
C ILE A 174 9.65 -4.43 0.99
N ALA A 175 8.35 -4.47 0.71
CA ALA A 175 7.42 -3.39 1.00
C ALA A 175 7.35 -3.05 2.49
N PHE A 176 7.39 -4.05 3.37
CA PHE A 176 7.32 -3.87 4.82
C PHE A 176 8.47 -3.05 5.38
N VAL A 177 9.68 -3.16 4.82
CA VAL A 177 10.87 -2.45 5.30
C VAL A 177 10.84 -0.96 4.92
N LEU A 178 10.28 -0.60 3.77
CA LEU A 178 10.29 0.76 3.23
C LEU A 178 9.77 1.85 4.20
N PRO A 179 8.62 1.71 4.88
CA PRO A 179 8.14 2.73 5.81
C PRO A 179 9.05 2.88 7.03
N PHE A 180 9.70 1.81 7.50
CA PHE A 180 10.65 1.89 8.63
C PHE A 180 11.93 2.62 8.23
N VAL A 181 12.44 2.37 7.02
CA VAL A 181 13.58 3.11 6.45
C VAL A 181 13.24 4.60 6.32
N TYR A 182 12.08 4.92 5.73
CA TYR A 182 11.63 6.31 5.60
C TYR A 182 11.46 7.00 6.96
N ARG A 183 10.90 6.29 7.94
CA ARG A 183 10.61 6.86 9.27
C ARG A 183 11.83 6.90 10.18
N GLY A 184 12.84 6.08 9.95
CA GLY A 184 13.94 5.82 10.88
C GLY A 184 13.50 5.10 12.16
N GLY A 185 12.35 4.39 12.13
CA GLY A 185 11.78 3.73 13.30
C GLY A 185 10.26 3.61 13.29
N TRP A 186 9.68 3.27 14.45
CA TRP A 186 8.24 3.05 14.60
C TRP A 186 7.42 4.35 14.55
N SER A 187 6.30 4.33 13.83
CA SER A 187 5.36 5.46 13.78
C SER A 187 4.18 5.23 14.73
N ARG A 188 4.23 5.80 15.94
CA ARG A 188 3.10 5.76 16.89
C ARG A 188 1.82 6.40 16.35
N ARG A 189 1.94 7.27 15.35
CA ARG A 189 0.82 8.00 14.74
C ARG A 189 0.26 7.34 13.48
N ALA A 190 0.77 6.18 13.08
CA ALA A 190 0.17 5.36 12.04
C ALA A 190 -1.01 4.50 12.55
N GLY A 191 -1.46 4.72 13.80
CA GLY A 191 -2.59 4.02 14.40
C GLY A 191 -2.38 2.51 14.44
N CYS A 192 -3.42 1.75 14.09
CA CYS A 192 -3.39 0.29 14.07
C CYS A 192 -2.67 -0.30 12.85
N HIS A 193 -2.49 0.47 11.77
CA HIS A 193 -1.92 -0.02 10.51
C HIS A 193 -0.59 -0.79 10.65
N PRO A 194 0.45 -0.28 11.34
CA PRO A 194 1.72 -1.00 11.42
C PRO A 194 1.62 -2.28 12.26
N TYR A 195 0.70 -2.35 13.24
CA TYR A 195 0.45 -3.58 14.00
C TYR A 195 -0.20 -4.65 13.11
N LEU A 196 -1.23 -4.28 12.33
CA LEU A 196 -1.84 -5.20 11.36
C LEU A 196 -0.82 -5.63 10.30
N GLY A 197 0.02 -4.71 9.82
CA GLY A 197 1.10 -5.00 8.88
C GLY A 197 2.13 -5.99 9.44
N CYS A 198 2.52 -5.88 10.71
CA CYS A 198 3.40 -6.85 11.37
C CYS A 198 2.76 -8.24 11.47
N THR A 199 1.46 -8.29 11.80
CA THR A 199 0.72 -9.56 11.83
C THR A 199 0.65 -10.19 10.45
N VAL A 200 0.35 -9.41 9.42
CA VAL A 200 0.30 -9.86 8.02
C VAL A 200 1.67 -10.36 7.56
N MET A 201 2.74 -9.63 7.85
CA MET A 201 4.12 -10.05 7.54
C MET A 201 4.45 -11.40 8.19
N THR A 202 4.16 -11.52 9.49
CA THR A 202 4.42 -12.75 10.25
C THR A 202 3.66 -13.93 9.63
N MET A 203 2.37 -13.77 9.35
CA MET A 203 1.57 -14.82 8.73
C MET A 203 2.06 -15.14 7.30
N ALA A 204 2.45 -14.13 6.52
CA ALA A 204 2.94 -14.31 5.15
C ALA A 204 4.24 -15.13 5.10
N VAL A 205 5.13 -14.99 6.07
CA VAL A 205 6.37 -15.78 6.19
C VAL A 205 6.10 -17.17 6.77
N LEU A 206 5.25 -17.27 7.80
CA LEU A 206 4.91 -18.55 8.40
C LEU A 206 4.22 -19.50 7.39
N GLN A 207 3.47 -18.97 6.43
CA GLN A 207 2.74 -19.77 5.46
C GLN A 207 3.64 -20.66 4.56
N PRO A 208 4.66 -20.14 3.87
CA PRO A 208 5.65 -20.95 3.16
C PRO A 208 6.42 -21.90 4.08
N VAL A 209 6.76 -21.49 5.30
CA VAL A 209 7.45 -22.35 6.28
C VAL A 209 6.58 -23.56 6.62
N LEU A 210 5.30 -23.34 6.95
CA LEU A 210 4.32 -24.41 7.19
C LEU A 210 4.18 -25.29 5.95
N ALA A 211 4.11 -24.70 4.75
CA ALA A 211 4.02 -25.44 3.49
C ALA A 211 5.24 -26.32 3.21
N GLY A 212 6.43 -25.95 3.70
CA GLY A 212 7.64 -26.77 3.64
C GLY A 212 7.54 -28.05 4.48
N PHE A 213 6.76 -28.02 5.57
CA PHE A 213 6.48 -29.18 6.43
C PHE A 213 5.21 -29.94 6.03
N ARG A 214 4.70 -29.73 4.81
CA ARG A 214 3.49 -30.39 4.29
C ARG A 214 3.65 -31.93 4.36
N PRO A 215 2.83 -32.64 5.17
CA PRO A 215 2.91 -34.10 5.28
C PRO A 215 2.58 -34.81 3.97
N PRO A 216 2.95 -36.08 3.74
CA PRO A 216 2.51 -36.87 2.60
C PRO A 216 0.98 -36.98 2.49
N LEU A 217 0.46 -37.35 1.31
CA LEU A 217 -0.99 -37.41 1.02
C LEU A 217 -1.77 -38.32 1.98
N HIS A 218 -1.18 -39.42 2.42
CA HIS A 218 -1.82 -40.43 3.27
C HIS A 218 -1.46 -40.30 4.77
N ASP A 219 -0.74 -39.25 5.19
CA ASP A 219 -0.41 -39.03 6.61
C ASP A 219 -1.64 -38.49 7.37
N PRO A 220 -2.04 -39.04 8.53
CA PRO A 220 -3.21 -38.57 9.29
C PRO A 220 -3.11 -37.10 9.72
N ARG A 221 -1.88 -36.56 9.88
CA ARG A 221 -1.64 -35.14 10.22
C ARG A 221 -1.88 -34.21 9.05
N ARG A 222 -2.09 -34.73 7.83
CA ARG A 222 -2.37 -33.93 6.64
C ARG A 222 -3.64 -33.10 6.78
N HIS A 223 -4.65 -33.62 7.48
CA HIS A 223 -5.87 -32.88 7.79
C HIS A 223 -5.58 -31.64 8.65
N LEU A 224 -4.79 -31.80 9.73
CA LEU A 224 -4.38 -30.68 10.59
C LEU A 224 -3.63 -29.62 9.78
N PHE A 225 -2.64 -30.05 8.99
CA PHE A 225 -1.92 -29.14 8.08
C PHE A 225 -2.88 -28.36 7.17
N ASN A 226 -3.83 -29.03 6.51
CA ASN A 226 -4.76 -28.38 5.60
C ASN A 226 -5.59 -27.30 6.31
N TRP A 227 -6.14 -27.59 7.50
CA TRP A 227 -6.91 -26.62 8.28
C TRP A 227 -6.07 -25.45 8.78
N THR A 228 -4.88 -25.72 9.31
CA THR A 228 -3.98 -24.68 9.80
C THR A 228 -3.52 -23.77 8.65
N HIS A 229 -3.08 -24.35 7.53
CA HIS A 229 -2.64 -23.60 6.35
C HIS A 229 -3.78 -22.74 5.78
N TRP A 230 -4.97 -23.33 5.61
CA TRP A 230 -6.15 -22.61 5.14
C TRP A 230 -6.60 -21.51 6.11
N GLY A 231 -6.64 -21.80 7.42
CA GLY A 231 -7.12 -20.88 8.45
C GLY A 231 -6.20 -19.67 8.61
N ILE A 232 -4.90 -19.89 8.76
CA ILE A 232 -3.91 -18.80 8.85
C ILE A 232 -3.92 -17.96 7.56
N GLY A 233 -4.13 -18.59 6.39
CA GLY A 233 -4.07 -17.90 5.10
C GLY A 233 -5.29 -17.01 4.90
N THR A 234 -6.45 -17.48 5.34
CA THR A 234 -7.69 -16.72 5.35
C THR A 234 -7.60 -15.56 6.36
N ALA A 235 -7.09 -15.80 7.56
CA ALA A 235 -6.86 -14.73 8.55
C ALA A 235 -5.91 -13.65 7.99
N ALA A 236 -4.80 -14.04 7.37
CA ALA A 236 -3.85 -13.10 6.76
C ALA A 236 -4.52 -12.21 5.71
N ARG A 237 -5.36 -12.78 4.83
CA ARG A 237 -6.13 -12.02 3.82
C ARG A 237 -7.06 -10.98 4.45
N ILE A 238 -7.82 -11.37 5.47
CA ILE A 238 -8.77 -10.47 6.14
C ILE A 238 -8.02 -9.31 6.80
N ILE A 239 -6.94 -9.61 7.52
CA ILE A 239 -6.12 -8.60 8.20
C ILE A 239 -5.42 -7.70 7.18
N ALA A 240 -4.96 -8.23 6.04
CA ALA A 240 -4.35 -7.44 4.97
C ALA A 240 -5.34 -6.44 4.36
N VAL A 241 -6.59 -6.84 4.12
CA VAL A 241 -7.64 -5.92 3.66
C VAL A 241 -7.86 -4.79 4.66
N ALA A 242 -7.99 -5.11 5.95
CA ALA A 242 -8.11 -4.09 7.01
C ALA A 242 -6.88 -3.16 7.06
N ALA A 243 -5.67 -3.71 6.92
CA ALA A 243 -4.44 -2.93 6.87
C ALA A 243 -4.39 -1.98 5.65
N MET A 244 -4.88 -2.42 4.49
CA MET A 244 -4.96 -1.59 3.28
C MET A 244 -5.94 -0.43 3.44
N PHE A 245 -7.14 -0.65 4.02
CA PHE A 245 -8.07 0.44 4.33
C PHE A 245 -7.40 1.52 5.19
N LEU A 246 -6.77 1.13 6.30
CA LEU A 246 -6.07 2.07 7.16
C LEU A 246 -4.88 2.74 6.45
N GLY A 247 -4.13 1.99 5.64
CA GLY A 247 -2.92 2.47 4.98
C GLY A 247 -3.19 3.56 3.93
N MET A 248 -4.29 3.43 3.17
CA MET A 248 -4.69 4.41 2.14
C MET A 248 -5.14 5.76 2.72
N ASP A 249 -5.45 5.81 4.01
CA ASP A 249 -5.82 7.02 4.77
C ASP A 249 -4.63 7.66 5.52
N LEU A 250 -3.47 6.99 5.57
CA LEU A 250 -2.32 7.56 6.27
C LEU A 250 -1.75 8.78 5.52
N PRO A 251 -1.27 9.83 6.23
CA PRO A 251 -0.77 11.06 5.60
C PRO A 251 0.35 10.86 4.58
N GLY A 252 1.07 9.74 4.67
CA GLY A 252 2.16 9.41 3.76
C GLY A 252 1.73 8.92 2.37
N LEU A 253 0.45 8.58 2.18
CA LEU A 253 -0.13 8.23 0.89
C LEU A 253 -1.41 9.03 0.65
N SER A 254 -2.32 9.06 1.63
CA SER A 254 -3.53 9.90 1.67
C SER A 254 -4.24 10.00 0.32
N LEU A 255 -4.63 8.86 -0.25
CA LEU A 255 -5.37 8.83 -1.50
C LEU A 255 -6.65 9.69 -1.37
N PRO A 256 -7.02 10.49 -2.38
CA PRO A 256 -8.11 11.45 -2.24
C PRO A 256 -9.48 10.78 -2.15
N GLY A 257 -10.43 11.42 -1.46
CA GLY A 257 -11.87 11.18 -1.58
C GLY A 257 -12.43 9.83 -1.09
N PRO A 258 -13.77 9.67 -1.16
CA PRO A 258 -14.44 8.42 -0.77
C PRO A 258 -14.28 7.31 -1.83
N TRP A 259 -13.86 7.65 -3.05
CA TRP A 259 -13.77 6.69 -4.16
C TRP A 259 -12.82 5.54 -3.85
N LYS A 260 -11.68 5.78 -3.19
CA LYS A 260 -10.73 4.73 -2.80
C LYS A 260 -11.38 3.66 -1.92
N THR A 261 -12.28 4.07 -1.04
CA THR A 261 -13.03 3.20 -0.13
C THR A 261 -14.03 2.38 -0.93
N TYR A 262 -14.79 3.02 -1.84
CA TYR A 262 -15.72 2.31 -2.72
C TYR A 262 -15.00 1.34 -3.68
N THR A 263 -13.83 1.71 -4.21
CA THR A 263 -13.00 0.83 -5.05
C THR A 263 -12.51 -0.37 -4.25
N MET A 264 -12.04 -0.20 -3.01
CA MET A 264 -11.60 -1.31 -2.16
C MET A 264 -12.78 -2.20 -1.76
N LEU A 265 -13.94 -1.63 -1.41
CA LEU A 265 -15.16 -2.40 -1.17
C LEU A 265 -15.61 -3.17 -2.40
N GLY A 266 -15.53 -2.55 -3.58
CA GLY A 266 -15.81 -3.18 -4.87
C GLY A 266 -14.87 -4.36 -5.15
N PHE A 267 -13.56 -4.21 -4.85
CA PHE A 267 -12.60 -5.31 -4.93
C PHE A 267 -12.95 -6.46 -3.97
N VAL A 268 -13.30 -6.14 -2.72
CA VAL A 268 -13.71 -7.16 -1.73
C VAL A 268 -14.97 -7.89 -2.21
N ALA A 269 -15.98 -7.14 -2.69
CA ALA A 269 -17.22 -7.71 -3.23
C ALA A 269 -16.97 -8.55 -4.48
N TRP A 270 -16.09 -8.10 -5.38
CA TRP A 270 -15.64 -8.85 -6.55
C TRP A 270 -15.02 -10.19 -6.16
N HIS A 271 -14.13 -10.18 -5.18
CA HIS A 271 -13.45 -11.37 -4.73
C HIS A 271 -14.39 -12.37 -4.05
N VAL A 272 -15.22 -11.90 -3.11
CA VAL A 272 -16.21 -12.71 -2.41
C VAL A 272 -17.26 -13.24 -3.39
N GLY A 273 -17.73 -12.41 -4.33
CA GLY A 273 -18.66 -12.81 -5.38
C GLY A 273 -18.10 -13.92 -6.26
N ALA A 274 -16.83 -13.82 -6.67
CA ALA A 274 -16.16 -14.87 -7.44
C ALA A 274 -16.06 -16.18 -6.64
N GLU A 275 -15.72 -16.13 -5.35
CA GLU A 275 -15.72 -17.33 -4.50
C GLU A 275 -17.12 -17.95 -4.41
N ILE A 276 -18.17 -17.16 -4.19
CA ILE A 276 -19.56 -17.64 -4.11
C ILE A 276 -19.99 -18.28 -5.44
N VAL A 277 -19.72 -17.66 -6.58
CA VAL A 277 -20.05 -18.20 -7.90
C VAL A 277 -19.34 -19.55 -8.14
N LEU A 278 -18.06 -19.64 -7.78
CA LEU A 278 -17.28 -20.87 -7.93
C LEU A 278 -17.73 -21.97 -6.95
N GLU A 279 -18.10 -21.63 -5.72
CA GLU A 279 -18.69 -22.57 -4.75
C GLU A 279 -20.05 -23.09 -5.21
N ILE A 280 -20.94 -22.22 -5.69
CA ILE A 280 -22.24 -22.62 -6.24
C ILE A 280 -22.05 -23.55 -7.44
N HIS A 281 -21.11 -23.22 -8.33
CA HIS A 281 -20.79 -24.07 -9.47
C HIS A 281 -20.23 -25.43 -9.03
N ALA A 282 -19.30 -25.46 -8.08
CA ALA A 282 -18.74 -26.69 -7.53
C ALA A 282 -19.83 -27.57 -6.87
N TYR A 283 -20.70 -26.98 -6.07
CA TYR A 283 -21.82 -27.68 -5.44
C TYR A 283 -22.78 -28.27 -6.47
N ARG A 284 -23.14 -27.50 -7.50
CA ARG A 284 -24.02 -27.98 -8.59
C ARG A 284 -23.40 -29.12 -9.37
N LEU A 285 -22.09 -29.06 -9.65
CA LEU A 285 -21.37 -30.13 -10.34
C LEU A 285 -21.36 -31.41 -9.49
N SER A 286 -21.01 -31.31 -8.20
CA SER A 286 -21.02 -32.45 -7.28
C SER A 286 -22.40 -33.10 -7.17
N ARG A 287 -23.47 -32.29 -7.04
CA ARG A 287 -24.84 -32.81 -6.99
C ARG A 287 -25.27 -33.47 -8.29
N LYS A 288 -24.84 -32.93 -9.44
CA LYS A 288 -25.12 -33.55 -10.76
C LYS A 288 -24.43 -34.90 -10.88
N VAL A 289 -23.19 -35.03 -10.38
CA VAL A 289 -22.46 -36.31 -10.35
C VAL A 289 -23.14 -37.31 -9.43
N GLU A 290 -23.54 -36.91 -8.22
CA GLU A 290 -24.24 -37.78 -7.26
C GLU A 290 -25.56 -38.32 -7.83
N ILE A 291 -26.37 -37.47 -8.46
CA ILE A 291 -27.63 -37.90 -9.10
C ILE A 291 -27.34 -38.87 -10.25
N LEU A 292 -26.30 -38.62 -11.06
CA LEU A 292 -25.96 -39.46 -12.21
C LEU A 292 -25.43 -40.84 -11.79
N ASP A 293 -24.65 -40.89 -10.70
CA ASP A 293 -24.15 -42.13 -10.10
C ASP A 293 -25.31 -42.98 -9.56
N ASP A 294 -26.31 -42.34 -8.94
CA ASP A 294 -27.52 -43.01 -8.44
C ASP A 294 -28.46 -43.48 -9.58
N THR A 295 -28.37 -42.90 -10.79
CA THR A 295 -29.27 -43.23 -11.91
C THR A 295 -28.74 -44.22 -12.96
N ARG A 296 -27.44 -44.52 -13.08
CA ARG A 296 -26.98 -45.50 -14.09
C ARG A 296 -25.70 -46.31 -13.77
N ILE A 297 -25.88 -47.62 -13.89
CA ILE A 297 -24.91 -48.58 -14.44
C ILE A 297 -24.56 -48.14 -15.88
N GLN A 298 -23.27 -47.86 -16.14
CA GLN A 298 -22.62 -47.67 -17.46
C GLN A 298 -23.15 -46.58 -18.41
N ILE A 299 -22.77 -45.30 -18.27
CA ILE A 299 -22.50 -44.42 -19.44
C ILE A 299 -21.40 -43.38 -19.14
N ILE A 300 -20.29 -43.47 -19.88
CA ILE A 300 -19.10 -42.61 -19.76
C ILE A 300 -19.25 -41.27 -20.53
N GLU A 301 -20.11 -41.23 -21.56
CA GLU A 301 -20.31 -40.10 -22.48
C GLU A 301 -20.96 -38.82 -21.88
N PRO A 302 -22.01 -38.88 -21.04
CA PRO A 302 -22.60 -37.68 -20.44
C PRO A 302 -21.71 -37.09 -19.34
N PHE A 303 -20.80 -37.89 -18.77
CA PHE A 303 -19.85 -37.46 -17.74
C PHE A 303 -18.73 -36.59 -18.34
N THR A 304 -18.17 -37.01 -19.48
CA THR A 304 -17.10 -36.26 -20.17
C THR A 304 -17.56 -34.90 -20.72
N ILE A 305 -18.81 -34.80 -21.19
CA ILE A 305 -19.39 -33.52 -21.65
C ILE A 305 -19.62 -32.56 -20.48
N ALA A 306 -20.17 -33.05 -19.35
CA ALA A 306 -20.39 -32.22 -18.16
C ALA A 306 -19.07 -31.71 -17.54
N ASP A 307 -18.02 -32.53 -17.55
CA ASP A 307 -16.67 -32.13 -17.13
C ASP A 307 -16.05 -31.10 -18.08
N ALA A 308 -16.21 -31.27 -19.40
CA ALA A 308 -15.71 -30.33 -20.39
C ALA A 308 -16.39 -28.95 -20.28
N GLU A 309 -17.72 -28.92 -20.11
CA GLU A 309 -18.48 -27.68 -19.88
C GLU A 309 -18.08 -27.00 -18.56
N GLY A 310 -17.92 -27.78 -17.48
CA GLY A 310 -17.45 -27.26 -16.19
C GLY A 310 -16.04 -26.67 -16.28
N HIS A 311 -15.15 -27.30 -17.05
CA HIS A 311 -13.80 -26.79 -17.29
C HIS A 311 -13.79 -25.49 -18.11
N ALA A 312 -14.62 -25.40 -19.16
CA ALA A 312 -14.77 -24.19 -19.96
C ALA A 312 -15.31 -23.02 -19.12
N PHE A 313 -16.35 -23.26 -18.32
CA PHE A 313 -16.90 -22.28 -17.38
C PHE A 313 -15.84 -21.78 -16.41
N LYS A 314 -15.12 -22.68 -15.73
CA LYS A 314 -14.07 -22.31 -14.78
C LYS A 314 -12.99 -21.45 -15.45
N LYS A 315 -12.50 -21.84 -16.63
CA LYS A 315 -11.49 -21.06 -17.38
C LYS A 315 -11.98 -19.64 -17.70
N ALA A 316 -13.22 -19.50 -18.16
CA ALA A 316 -13.83 -18.19 -18.42
C ALA A 316 -13.92 -17.34 -17.14
N VAL A 317 -14.39 -17.94 -16.03
CA VAL A 317 -14.46 -17.26 -14.73
C VAL A 317 -13.07 -16.83 -14.26
N LEU A 318 -12.03 -17.65 -14.40
CA LEU A 318 -10.66 -17.28 -14.02
C LEU A 318 -10.14 -16.10 -14.82
N ALA A 319 -10.36 -16.10 -16.13
CA ALA A 319 -9.94 -15.01 -17.01
C ALA A 319 -10.64 -13.70 -16.62
N VAL A 320 -11.97 -13.73 -16.49
CA VAL A 320 -12.76 -12.57 -16.06
C VAL A 320 -12.31 -12.09 -14.68
N TYR A 321 -12.18 -13.00 -13.71
CA TYR A 321 -11.73 -12.71 -12.35
C TYR A 321 -10.35 -12.04 -12.32
N THR A 322 -9.41 -12.57 -13.08
CA THR A 322 -8.05 -12.02 -13.20
C THR A 322 -8.08 -10.64 -13.83
N CYS A 323 -8.82 -10.43 -14.91
CA CYS A 323 -9.00 -9.11 -15.52
C CYS A 323 -9.59 -8.11 -14.53
N GLY A 324 -10.62 -8.51 -13.76
CA GLY A 324 -11.20 -7.67 -12.71
C GLY A 324 -10.18 -7.27 -11.65
N ASN A 325 -9.41 -8.23 -11.12
CA ASN A 325 -8.34 -7.94 -10.15
C ASN A 325 -7.28 -6.98 -10.70
N LEU A 326 -6.86 -7.18 -11.95
CA LEU A 326 -5.89 -6.30 -12.60
C LEU A 326 -6.46 -4.89 -12.81
N THR A 327 -7.75 -4.76 -13.16
CA THR A 327 -8.41 -3.45 -13.25
C THR A 327 -8.41 -2.73 -11.90
N PHE A 328 -8.81 -3.39 -10.81
CA PHE A 328 -8.75 -2.79 -9.46
C PHE A 328 -7.33 -2.39 -9.08
N LEU A 329 -6.34 -3.26 -9.35
CA LEU A 329 -4.94 -2.97 -9.10
C LEU A 329 -4.46 -1.74 -9.89
N LEU A 330 -4.74 -1.68 -11.19
CA LEU A 330 -4.34 -0.57 -12.06
C LEU A 330 -4.98 0.75 -11.62
N ILE A 331 -6.23 0.74 -11.17
CA ILE A 331 -6.89 1.93 -10.62
C ILE A 331 -6.09 2.46 -9.41
N PHE A 332 -5.72 1.59 -8.47
CA PHE A 332 -4.93 2.03 -7.31
C PHE A 332 -3.51 2.46 -7.68
N LEU A 333 -2.82 1.73 -8.56
CA LEU A 333 -1.47 2.09 -8.99
C LEU A 333 -1.44 3.42 -9.74
N ALA A 334 -2.42 3.67 -10.61
CA ALA A 334 -2.57 4.95 -11.29
C ALA A 334 -2.84 6.09 -10.29
N ALA A 335 -3.62 5.83 -9.25
CA ALA A 335 -3.85 6.82 -8.21
C ALA A 335 -2.59 7.11 -7.38
N ILE A 336 -1.82 6.09 -7.01
CA ILE A 336 -0.53 6.25 -6.31
C ILE A 336 0.48 7.01 -7.18
N TYR A 337 0.51 6.76 -8.49
CA TYR A 337 1.39 7.45 -9.43
C TYR A 337 1.07 8.94 -9.58
N ARG A 338 -0.21 9.32 -9.40
CA ARG A 338 -0.68 10.71 -9.52
C ARG A 338 -0.51 11.54 -8.24
N LEU A 339 -0.25 10.91 -7.10
CA LEU A 339 0.24 11.59 -5.89
C LEU A 339 1.67 12.06 -6.14
#